data_AF-L1MNT6-F1
#
_entry.id   AF-L1MNT6-F1
#
_cell.length_a   1.000
_cell.length_b   1.000
_cell.length_c   1.000
_cell.angle_alpha   90.00
_cell.angle_beta   90.00
_cell.angle_gamma   90.00
#
_symmetry.space_group_name_H-M   'P 1'
#
loop_
_entity.id
_entity.type
_entity.pdbx_description
1 polymer ?
#
loop_
_entity_poly.entity_id
_entity_poly.type
_entity_poly.pdbx_seq_one_letter_code
_entity_poly.pdbx_strand_id
1 'polypeptide(L)'
;TPLPTDKADKRVCKVEFTYDNKVAAVRYANRGGNVTLPTAKDILGPAYDAAKTYALTFGGGFSETTVINSDEQVQAYINGTTTGIDGVTHDATDTRGAVYNLQGVRVAESSDAETLRRLPAGVYVVRGKKFVVR
;
A
#
# COMPACT_ATOMS: atom_id res chain seq x y z
N THR A 1 -18.36 -0.01 37.73
CA THR A 1 -18.51 -0.74 36.45
C THR A 1 -19.67 -0.12 35.71
N PRO A 2 -19.54 0.36 34.46
CA PRO A 2 -20.71 0.94 33.77
C PRO A 2 -21.75 -0.17 33.56
N LEU A 3 -23.00 0.13 33.88
CA LEU A 3 -24.10 -0.83 33.83
C LEU A 3 -24.60 -0.94 32.39
N PRO A 4 -24.51 -2.10 31.73
CA PRO A 4 -25.15 -2.32 30.45
C PRO A 4 -26.66 -2.19 30.66
N THR A 5 -27.33 -1.30 29.92
CA THR A 5 -28.79 -1.18 29.98
C THR A 5 -29.41 -2.55 29.68
N ASP A 6 -30.34 -2.98 30.53
CA ASP A 6 -31.13 -4.22 30.42
C ASP A 6 -32.12 -4.22 29.24
N LYS A 7 -32.40 -3.05 28.65
CA LYS A 7 -33.10 -2.92 27.37
C LYS A 7 -32.24 -3.44 26.21
N ALA A 8 -32.68 -4.55 25.60
CA ALA A 8 -32.07 -5.16 24.41
C ALA A 8 -31.88 -4.19 23.21
N ASP A 9 -32.68 -3.12 23.13
CA ASP A 9 -32.60 -2.10 22.08
C ASP A 9 -31.58 -0.99 22.37
N LYS A 10 -31.03 -0.92 23.59
CA LYS A 10 -30.08 0.12 24.04
C LYS A 10 -28.74 -0.45 24.48
N ARG A 11 -28.41 -1.67 24.06
CA ARG A 11 -27.14 -2.31 24.42
C ARG A 11 -26.00 -1.72 23.59
N VAL A 12 -24.93 -1.32 24.27
CA VAL A 12 -23.64 -1.01 23.64
C VAL A 12 -22.97 -2.33 23.25
N CYS A 13 -22.58 -2.47 22.00
CA CYS A 13 -21.87 -3.61 21.45
C CYS A 13 -20.38 -3.29 21.33
N LYS A 14 -19.53 -4.26 21.66
CA LYS A 14 -18.07 -4.18 21.59
C LYS A 14 -17.58 -4.75 20.26
N VAL A 15 -16.76 -3.99 19.54
CA VAL A 15 -16.07 -4.45 18.34
C VAL A 15 -14.58 -4.51 18.61
N GLU A 16 -14.02 -5.71 18.58
CA GLU A 16 -12.59 -5.96 18.79
C GLU A 16 -11.88 -6.14 17.45
N PHE A 17 -10.95 -5.25 17.16
CA PHE A 17 -10.09 -5.37 15.99
C PHE A 17 -8.82 -6.14 16.36
N THR A 18 -8.58 -7.26 15.70
CA THR A 18 -7.45 -8.14 15.97
C THR A 18 -6.38 -8.04 14.90
N TYR A 19 -5.12 -8.01 15.30
CA TYR A 19 -3.96 -8.06 14.41
C TYR A 19 -2.93 -9.00 15.03
N ASP A 20 -2.33 -9.88 14.22
CA ASP A 20 -1.41 -10.92 14.69
C ASP A 20 -1.99 -11.75 15.87
N ASN A 21 -3.26 -12.16 15.75
CA ASN A 21 -4.02 -12.91 16.75
C ASN A 21 -4.16 -12.21 18.13
N LYS A 22 -3.93 -10.89 18.21
CA LYS A 22 -4.07 -10.09 19.44
C LYS A 22 -5.05 -8.95 19.22
N VAL A 23 -5.79 -8.57 20.26
CA VAL A 23 -6.65 -7.38 20.22
C VAL A 23 -5.77 -6.14 20.13
N ALA A 24 -5.87 -5.42 19.02
CA ALA A 24 -5.07 -4.24 18.73
C ALA A 24 -5.87 -2.94 18.97
N ALA A 25 -7.17 -2.95 18.69
CA ALA A 25 -8.06 -1.83 18.97
C ALA A 25 -9.45 -2.32 19.40
N VAL A 26 -10.14 -1.51 20.19
CA VAL A 26 -11.53 -1.75 20.60
C VAL A 26 -12.36 -0.51 20.28
N ARG A 27 -13.57 -0.74 19.77
CA ARG A 27 -14.59 0.29 19.52
C ARG A 27 -15.92 -0.15 20.11
N TYR A 28 -16.82 0.80 20.27
CA TYR A 28 -18.14 0.59 20.81
C TYR A 28 -19.17 1.31 19.97
N ALA A 29 -20.29 0.64 19.70
CA ALA A 29 -21.44 1.23 19.03
C ALA A 29 -22.72 0.81 19.77
N ASN A 30 -23.74 1.66 19.74
CA ASN A 30 -25.07 1.19 20.10
C ASN A 30 -25.54 0.18 19.05
N ARG A 31 -26.37 -0.77 19.47
CA ARG A 31 -27.02 -1.72 18.55
C ARG A 31 -27.72 -0.96 17.41
N GLY A 32 -27.48 -1.37 16.16
CA GLY A 32 -27.97 -0.71 14.96
C GLY A 32 -27.10 0.47 14.49
N GLY A 33 -26.06 0.84 15.23
CA GLY A 33 -25.10 1.88 14.87
C GLY A 33 -23.85 1.33 14.17
N ASN A 34 -22.86 2.21 13.99
CA ASN A 34 -21.60 1.93 13.31
C ASN A 34 -20.41 2.29 14.21
N VAL A 35 -19.21 1.81 13.87
CA VAL A 35 -17.96 2.19 14.53
C VAL A 35 -17.01 2.87 13.56
N THR A 36 -16.18 3.77 14.07
CA THR A 36 -15.04 4.33 13.33
C THR A 36 -13.93 3.28 13.25
N LEU A 37 -13.39 3.08 12.05
CA LEU A 37 -12.31 2.11 11.83
C LEU A 37 -11.02 2.56 12.54
N PRO A 38 -10.22 1.61 13.07
CA PRO A 38 -8.91 1.93 13.61
C PRO A 38 -7.93 2.30 12.49
N THR A 39 -7.02 3.21 12.82
CA THR A 39 -5.92 3.60 11.94
C THR A 39 -4.78 2.59 11.98
N ALA A 40 -3.83 2.68 11.04
CA ALA A 40 -2.59 1.91 11.09
C ALA A 40 -1.84 2.09 12.42
N LYS A 41 -1.87 3.32 12.96
CA LYS A 41 -1.25 3.65 14.24
C LYS A 41 -1.94 2.97 15.41
N ASP A 42 -3.28 2.90 15.39
CA ASP A 42 -4.04 2.17 16.41
C ASP A 42 -3.73 0.67 16.38
N ILE A 43 -3.56 0.09 15.18
CA ILE A 43 -3.31 -1.34 15.01
C ILE A 43 -1.86 -1.73 15.34
N LEU A 44 -0.87 -0.96 14.86
CA LEU A 44 0.55 -1.28 14.98
C LEU A 44 1.16 -0.77 16.29
N GLY A 45 0.57 0.25 16.92
CA GLY A 45 1.08 0.83 18.16
C GLY A 45 2.55 1.24 18.04
N PRO A 46 3.47 0.73 18.89
CA PRO A 46 4.90 1.05 18.82
C PRO A 46 5.59 0.64 17.51
N ALA A 47 5.05 -0.33 16.77
CA ALA A 47 5.59 -0.74 15.47
C ALA A 47 5.18 0.22 14.34
N TYR A 48 4.32 1.20 14.62
CA TYR A 48 3.94 2.22 13.66
C TYR A 48 5.11 3.17 13.40
N ASP A 49 5.42 3.33 12.12
CA ASP A 49 6.42 4.26 11.62
C ASP A 49 5.77 5.22 10.62
N ALA A 50 5.86 6.52 10.91
CA ALA A 50 5.21 7.60 10.16
C ALA A 50 5.82 7.83 8.76
N ALA A 51 7.02 7.30 8.48
CA ALA A 51 7.65 7.39 7.17
C ALA A 51 7.10 6.34 6.17
N LYS A 52 6.31 5.38 6.64
CA LYS A 52 5.72 4.31 5.83
C LYS A 52 4.25 4.60 5.52
N THR A 53 3.83 4.15 4.34
CA THR A 53 2.42 4.07 3.99
C THR A 53 1.91 2.67 4.28
N TYR A 54 0.74 2.59 4.93
CA TYR A 54 0.06 1.34 5.25
C TYR A 54 -1.31 1.33 4.59
N ALA A 55 -1.64 0.25 3.89
CA ALA A 55 -3.02 -0.01 3.48
C ALA A 55 -3.69 -0.93 4.50
N LEU A 56 -4.85 -0.53 5.02
CA LEU A 56 -5.62 -1.32 5.98
C LEU A 56 -6.83 -1.94 5.29
N THR A 57 -7.04 -3.22 5.54
CA THR A 57 -8.30 -3.89 5.22
C THR A 57 -8.81 -4.66 6.42
N PHE A 58 -10.12 -4.92 6.45
CA PHE A 58 -10.77 -5.61 7.55
C PHE A 58 -11.49 -6.86 7.05
N GLY A 59 -11.40 -7.93 7.82
CA GLY A 59 -11.97 -9.24 7.48
C GLY A 59 -13.48 -9.16 7.28
N GLY A 60 -14.01 -10.07 6.46
CA GLY A 60 -15.46 -10.14 6.19
C GLY A 60 -16.03 -8.93 5.43
N GLY A 61 -15.18 -8.08 4.85
CA GLY A 61 -15.63 -6.85 4.19
C GLY A 61 -16.12 -5.78 5.16
N PHE A 62 -15.74 -5.87 6.44
CA PHE A 62 -16.11 -4.91 7.46
C PHE A 62 -15.67 -3.49 7.08
N SER A 63 -16.55 -2.51 7.29
CA SER A 63 -16.34 -1.12 6.90
C SER A 63 -17.00 -0.15 7.88
N GLU A 64 -16.81 1.16 7.68
CA GLU A 64 -17.48 2.20 8.47
C GLU A 64 -19.01 2.16 8.35
N THR A 65 -19.56 1.49 7.33
CA THR A 65 -21.01 1.36 7.13
C THR A 65 -21.57 0.05 7.66
N THR A 66 -20.74 -0.85 8.18
CA THR A 66 -21.20 -2.09 8.81
C THR A 66 -22.06 -1.75 10.03
N VAL A 67 -23.26 -2.34 10.09
CA VAL A 67 -24.21 -2.16 11.18
C VAL A 67 -23.90 -3.16 12.29
N ILE A 68 -23.67 -2.65 13.50
CA ILE A 68 -23.30 -3.47 14.66
C ILE A 68 -24.56 -3.90 15.40
N ASN A 69 -24.84 -5.20 15.38
CA ASN A 69 -26.02 -5.78 16.03
C ASN A 69 -25.69 -6.58 17.30
N SER A 70 -24.43 -6.93 17.48
CA SER A 70 -23.89 -7.72 18.58
C SER A 70 -22.40 -7.42 18.74
N ASP A 71 -21.77 -7.99 19.77
CA ASP A 71 -20.32 -7.94 19.88
C ASP A 71 -19.68 -8.68 18.70
N GLU A 72 -18.55 -8.17 18.20
CA GLU A 72 -17.93 -8.64 16.97
C GLU A 72 -16.40 -8.64 17.10
N GLN A 73 -15.74 -9.61 16.47
CA GLN A 73 -14.29 -9.63 16.29
C GLN A 73 -13.97 -9.49 14.81
N VAL A 74 -13.14 -8.50 14.49
CA VAL A 74 -12.80 -8.12 13.12
C VAL A 74 -11.29 -8.20 12.96
N GLN A 75 -10.82 -9.09 12.07
CA GLN A 75 -9.40 -9.17 11.78
C GLN A 75 -8.96 -7.99 10.91
N ALA A 76 -7.96 -7.23 11.37
CA ALA A 76 -7.28 -6.20 10.61
C ALA A 76 -6.11 -6.81 9.83
N TYR A 77 -5.92 -6.33 8.60
CA TYR A 77 -4.83 -6.70 7.73
C TYR A 77 -4.07 -5.44 7.29
N ILE A 78 -2.74 -5.53 7.29
CA ILE A 78 -1.84 -4.47 6.82
C ILE A 78 -1.25 -4.94 5.50
N ASN A 79 -1.79 -4.43 4.39
CA ASN A 79 -1.44 -4.86 3.04
C ASN A 79 -0.41 -3.90 2.45
N GLY A 80 0.86 -4.16 2.74
CA GLY A 80 1.99 -3.45 2.12
C GLY A 80 2.65 -2.42 3.03
N THR A 81 3.98 -2.41 2.96
CA THR A 81 4.85 -1.42 3.57
C THR A 81 5.80 -0.96 2.47
N THR A 82 5.28 -0.26 1.46
CA THR A 82 6.11 0.12 0.32
C THR A 82 6.98 1.30 0.72
N THR A 83 8.28 1.07 0.84
CA THR A 83 9.27 2.14 0.96
C THR A 83 9.57 2.68 -0.45
N GLY A 84 8.77 3.65 -0.90
CA GLY A 84 9.19 4.63 -1.90
C GLY A 84 9.12 4.28 -3.39
N ILE A 85 9.02 3.01 -3.82
CA ILE A 85 8.90 2.66 -5.24
C ILE A 85 7.85 1.57 -5.47
N ASP A 86 6.63 2.02 -5.75
CA ASP A 86 5.53 1.19 -6.22
C ASP A 86 5.28 1.47 -7.72
N GLY A 87 4.93 0.46 -8.50
CA GLY A 87 4.48 0.66 -9.89
C GLY A 87 5.57 0.89 -10.96
N VAL A 88 6.85 0.61 -10.70
CA VAL A 88 7.86 0.61 -11.77
C VAL A 88 7.64 -0.62 -12.67
N THR A 89 6.95 -0.42 -13.78
CA THR A 89 6.81 -1.41 -14.84
C THR A 89 7.91 -1.21 -15.88
N HIS A 90 8.41 -2.31 -16.47
CA HIS A 90 9.27 -2.20 -17.64
C HIS A 90 8.42 -1.76 -18.83
N ASP A 91 8.82 -0.71 -19.52
CA ASP A 91 8.16 -0.29 -20.77
C ASP A 91 8.28 -1.44 -21.78
N ALA A 92 7.17 -2.14 -22.06
CA ALA A 92 7.13 -3.46 -22.69
C ALA A 92 7.18 -3.42 -24.23
N THR A 93 7.29 -2.25 -24.84
CA THR A 93 7.28 -2.14 -26.32
C THR A 93 8.68 -2.43 -26.86
N ASP A 94 8.87 -3.45 -27.70
CA ASP A 94 10.15 -3.77 -28.37
C ASP A 94 10.55 -2.73 -29.45
N THR A 95 10.20 -1.47 -29.22
CA THR A 95 10.56 -0.35 -30.07
C THR A 95 12.00 0.06 -29.73
N ARG A 96 12.82 0.15 -30.78
CA ARG A 96 14.17 0.71 -30.72
C ARG A 96 14.04 2.14 -30.17
N GLY A 97 14.64 2.37 -29.00
CA GLY A 97 14.45 3.60 -28.25
C GLY A 97 15.56 4.61 -28.53
N ALA A 98 15.29 5.88 -28.24
CA ALA A 98 16.33 6.90 -28.26
C ALA A 98 17.50 6.52 -27.33
N VAL A 99 18.71 6.91 -27.72
CA VAL A 99 19.94 6.67 -26.97
C VAL A 99 20.37 7.97 -26.30
N TYR A 100 20.71 7.90 -25.01
CA TYR A 100 21.15 9.04 -24.22
C TYR A 100 22.56 8.80 -23.66
N ASN A 101 23.36 9.86 -23.53
CA ASN A 101 24.61 9.80 -22.77
C ASN A 101 24.33 9.83 -21.25
N LEU A 102 25.38 9.69 -20.43
CA LEU A 102 25.26 9.73 -18.96
C LEU A 102 24.77 11.08 -18.39
N GLN A 103 24.83 12.16 -19.18
CA GLN A 103 24.28 13.46 -18.81
C GLN A 103 22.79 13.59 -19.16
N GLY A 104 22.17 12.53 -19.72
CA GLY A 104 20.78 12.54 -20.15
C GLY A 104 20.55 13.26 -21.48
N VAL A 105 21.63 13.60 -22.23
CA VAL A 105 21.52 14.21 -23.55
C VAL A 105 21.25 13.14 -24.59
N ARG A 106 20.25 13.37 -25.44
CA ARG A 106 19.90 12.48 -26.54
C ARG A 106 20.97 12.52 -27.63
N VAL A 107 21.55 11.37 -27.96
CA VAL A 107 22.66 11.23 -28.92
C VAL A 107 22.32 10.38 -30.14
N ALA A 108 21.23 9.61 -30.09
CA ALA A 108 20.72 8.91 -31.27
C ALA A 108 19.21 8.69 -31.22
N GLU A 109 18.61 8.60 -32.41
CA GLU A 109 17.17 8.39 -32.58
C GLU A 109 16.73 6.97 -32.23
N SER A 110 17.59 5.98 -32.50
CA SER A 110 17.29 4.56 -32.40
C SER A 110 18.44 3.79 -31.76
N SER A 111 18.12 2.79 -30.96
CA SER A 111 19.05 1.86 -30.30
C SER A 111 19.46 0.68 -31.17
N ASP A 112 19.41 0.85 -32.49
CA ASP A 112 19.84 -0.17 -33.44
C ASP A 112 21.33 -0.47 -33.33
N ALA A 113 21.68 -1.73 -33.59
CA ALA A 113 23.07 -2.18 -33.51
C ALA A 113 24.00 -1.36 -34.42
N GLU A 114 23.55 -0.98 -35.62
CA GLU A 114 24.32 -0.12 -36.54
C GLU A 114 24.52 1.28 -35.96
N THR A 115 23.48 1.87 -35.38
CA THR A 115 23.54 3.19 -34.74
C THR A 115 24.45 3.18 -33.53
N LEU A 116 24.34 2.17 -32.66
CA LEU A 116 25.18 2.02 -31.46
C LEU A 116 26.67 1.84 -31.81
N ARG A 117 26.99 1.13 -32.90
CA ARG A 117 28.39 0.94 -33.36
C ARG A 117 29.04 2.20 -33.89
N ARG A 118 28.26 3.23 -34.26
CA ARG A 118 28.78 4.53 -34.70
C ARG A 118 29.07 5.47 -33.53
N LEU A 119 28.60 5.16 -32.32
CA LEU A 119 28.86 5.97 -31.15
C LEU A 119 30.29 5.74 -30.65
N PRO A 120 30.93 6.77 -30.07
CA PRO A 120 32.19 6.59 -29.34
C PRO A 120 32.08 5.54 -28.23
N ALA A 121 33.21 4.96 -27.82
CA ALA A 121 33.24 4.06 -26.68
C ALA A 121 32.75 4.78 -25.42
N GLY A 122 31.83 4.14 -24.69
CA GLY A 122 31.18 4.78 -23.55
C GLY A 122 29.94 4.05 -23.04
N VAL A 123 29.35 4.61 -21.98
CA VAL A 123 28.10 4.12 -21.39
C VAL A 123 26.94 4.99 -21.87
N TYR A 124 25.91 4.34 -22.36
CA TYR A 124 24.69 4.96 -22.87
C TYR A 124 23.46 4.42 -22.16
N VAL A 125 22.42 5.23 -22.07
CA VAL A 125 21.13 4.83 -21.54
C VAL A 125 20.16 4.65 -22.71
N VAL A 126 19.54 3.47 -22.78
CA VAL A 126 18.47 3.16 -23.71
C VAL A 126 17.33 2.57 -22.91
N ARG A 127 16.17 3.23 -22.92
CA ARG A 127 14.96 2.75 -22.23
C ARG A 127 15.22 2.37 -20.76
N GLY A 128 15.98 3.21 -20.06
CA GLY A 128 16.36 3.00 -18.67
C GLY A 128 17.44 1.94 -18.42
N LYS A 129 17.93 1.25 -19.46
CA LYS A 129 19.02 0.26 -19.36
C LYS A 129 20.36 0.87 -19.77
N LYS A 130 21.44 0.46 -19.11
CA LYS A 130 22.82 0.86 -19.44
C LYS A 130 23.37 -0.05 -20.55
N PHE A 131 23.92 0.54 -21.59
CA PHE A 131 24.60 -0.12 -22.70
C PHE A 131 26.04 0.36 -22.77
N VAL A 132 26.96 -0.57 -23.01
CA VAL A 132 28.39 -0.27 -23.16
C VAL A 132 28.75 -0.43 -24.63
N VAL A 133 29.16 0.66 -25.27
CA VAL A 133 29.78 0.65 -26.59
C VAL A 133 31.29 0.55 -26.39
N ARG A 134 31.94 -0.37 -27.10
CA ARG A 134 33.37 -0.65 -27.03
C ARG A 134 34.02 -0.41 -28.37
#